data_AF-A0A3Q0F3Q6-F1
#
_entry.id   AF-A0A3Q0F3Q6-F1
#
_cell.length_a   1.000
_cell.length_b   1.000
_cell.length_c   1.000
_cell.angle_alpha   90.00
_cell.angle_beta   90.00
_cell.angle_gamma   90.00
#
_symmetry.space_group_name_H-M   'P 1'
#
loop_
_entity.id
_entity.type
_entity.pdbx_description
1 polymer ?
#
loop_
_entity_poly.entity_id
_entity_poly.type
_entity_poly.pdbx_seq_one_letter_code
_entity_poly.pdbx_strand_id
1 'polypeptide(L)'
;MLHSLHKFSLFMASKPQRLHQVAETNFQGSAKRVRTMVTSTAIEPAMKDAFTGYAEYLNDLNDKRERVVKASRDITMNSKKVIFQVHRMSKFNKVEVLEKAEKDLAAVTDQYVSRLVKELQGTDFWKLRRAYSPGIQEYVEAATFCCFCKNGTLLELDEINKTLLPLNDPSLHPMQINVLDYLLGLADLTGELMRLAIGRISDGELEFAEKICKFVRDIYRELTLVAPLMDDNSDMKTKMDVMLQSVMKIENASLALNRIPQLCHDHGVFFVP
;
A
#
# COMPACT_ATOMS: atom_id res chain seq x y z
N MET A 1 12.81 32.70 0.43
CA MET A 1 14.04 31.87 0.46
C MET A 1 13.59 30.42 0.31
N LEU A 2 13.55 29.94 -0.93
CA LEU A 2 13.01 28.63 -1.34
C LEU A 2 13.99 27.51 -0.94
N HIS A 3 13.49 26.43 -0.35
CA HIS A 3 14.10 25.11 -0.53
C HIS A 3 13.02 24.04 -0.70
N SER A 4 12.85 23.66 -1.96
CA SER A 4 12.19 22.46 -2.44
C SER A 4 13.13 21.26 -2.22
N LEU A 5 12.62 20.16 -1.65
CA LEU A 5 13.33 18.89 -1.60
C LEU A 5 12.39 17.78 -2.07
N HIS A 6 12.39 17.55 -3.38
CA HIS A 6 12.08 16.25 -3.97
C HIS A 6 13.33 15.37 -3.85
N LYS A 7 13.24 14.23 -3.16
CA LYS A 7 14.22 13.14 -3.29
C LYS A 7 13.52 11.91 -3.87
N PHE A 8 13.71 11.74 -5.18
CA PHE A 8 13.57 10.45 -5.87
C PHE A 8 14.78 9.58 -5.50
N SER A 9 14.54 8.34 -5.07
CA SER A 9 15.59 7.34 -4.85
C SER A 9 15.60 6.36 -6.02
N LEU A 10 16.60 6.46 -6.89
CA LEU A 10 16.98 5.41 -7.85
C LEU A 10 18.04 4.52 -7.18
N PHE A 11 17.71 3.26 -6.92
CA PHE A 11 18.70 2.24 -6.57
C PHE A 11 19.32 1.69 -7.86
N MET A 12 20.61 1.97 -8.08
CA MET A 12 21.46 1.31 -9.08
C MET A 12 22.47 0.42 -8.37
N ALA A 13 22.54 -0.84 -8.79
CA ALA A 13 23.40 -1.87 -8.22
C ALA A 13 24.90 -1.58 -8.44
N SER A 14 25.70 -1.77 -7.39
CA SER A 14 27.17 -1.62 -7.44
C SER A 14 27.83 -2.97 -7.76
N LYS A 15 28.72 -2.99 -8.77
CA LYS A 15 29.59 -4.13 -9.16
C LYS A 15 30.62 -4.46 -8.06
N PRO A 16 31.04 -5.73 -7.88
CA PRO A 16 32.12 -6.06 -6.96
C PRO A 16 33.51 -5.81 -7.58
N GLN A 17 34.38 -5.20 -6.79
CA GLN A 17 35.79 -4.92 -7.08
C GLN A 17 36.65 -6.20 -7.02
N ARG A 18 37.52 -6.38 -8.01
CA ARG A 18 38.67 -7.30 -8.00
C ARG A 18 39.72 -6.82 -6.99
N LEU A 19 40.32 -7.73 -6.22
CA LEU A 19 41.63 -7.53 -5.59
C LEU A 19 42.42 -8.84 -5.45
N HIS A 20 43.70 -8.71 -5.80
CA HIS A 20 44.91 -9.47 -5.45
C HIS A 20 45.29 -10.82 -6.07
N GLN A 21 46.24 -10.68 -6.98
CA GLN A 21 47.30 -11.57 -7.46
C GLN A 21 48.29 -11.90 -6.31
N VAL A 22 48.64 -13.18 -6.12
CA VAL A 22 49.79 -13.63 -5.34
C VAL A 22 50.56 -14.68 -6.15
N ALA A 23 51.88 -14.53 -6.10
CA ALA A 23 52.90 -15.11 -6.96
C ALA A 23 53.15 -16.61 -6.80
N GLU A 24 53.78 -17.13 -7.85
CA GLU A 24 54.26 -18.48 -8.08
C GLU A 24 55.21 -18.98 -6.98
N THR A 25 55.02 -20.24 -6.58
CA THR A 25 56.11 -21.09 -6.06
C THR A 25 56.00 -22.49 -6.67
N ASN A 26 57.04 -22.86 -7.41
CA ASN A 26 57.25 -24.18 -7.99
C ASN A 26 57.59 -25.21 -6.92
N PHE A 27 56.91 -26.36 -6.91
CA PHE A 27 57.43 -27.59 -6.32
C PHE A 27 57.20 -28.76 -7.28
N GLN A 28 58.31 -29.38 -7.69
CA GLN A 28 58.37 -30.54 -8.58
C GLN A 28 58.01 -31.84 -7.83
N GLY A 29 57.17 -32.65 -8.47
CA GLY A 29 57.35 -34.09 -8.65
C GLY A 29 57.16 -35.03 -7.45
N SER A 30 55.99 -35.66 -7.35
CA SER A 30 55.89 -37.05 -6.90
C SER A 30 54.76 -37.78 -7.63
N ALA A 31 54.99 -39.07 -7.87
CA ALA A 31 54.42 -39.90 -8.92
C ALA A 31 52.89 -40.02 -8.92
N LYS A 32 52.35 -40.10 -10.15
CA LYS A 32 50.97 -40.47 -10.48
C LYS A 32 50.54 -41.73 -9.71
N ARG A 33 49.59 -41.57 -8.79
CA ARG A 33 48.67 -42.65 -8.41
C ARG A 33 47.32 -42.28 -9.00
N VAL A 34 46.97 -42.90 -10.12
CA VAL A 34 45.63 -42.82 -10.70
C VAL A 34 44.68 -43.43 -9.67
N ARG A 35 44.08 -42.57 -8.85
CA ARG A 35 42.93 -42.93 -8.05
C ARG A 35 41.79 -43.00 -9.05
N THR A 36 41.43 -44.21 -9.45
CA THR A 36 40.18 -44.49 -10.15
C THR A 36 39.07 -43.89 -9.29
N MET A 37 38.63 -42.68 -9.62
CA MET A 37 37.32 -42.23 -9.19
C MET A 37 36.37 -43.23 -9.83
N VAL A 38 35.77 -44.06 -9.00
CA VAL A 38 34.48 -44.65 -9.35
C VAL A 38 33.59 -43.44 -9.50
N THR A 39 33.50 -42.94 -10.73
CA THR A 39 32.62 -41.86 -11.09
C THR A 39 31.24 -42.31 -10.65
N SER A 40 30.69 -41.59 -9.70
CA SER A 40 29.31 -41.66 -9.26
C SER A 40 28.39 -41.19 -10.41
N THR A 41 28.47 -41.84 -11.56
CA THR A 41 27.68 -41.54 -12.76
C THR A 41 26.19 -41.78 -12.56
N ALA A 42 25.79 -42.49 -11.51
CA ALA A 42 24.39 -42.69 -11.14
C ALA A 42 23.83 -41.61 -10.20
N ILE A 43 24.69 -40.86 -9.47
CA ILE A 43 24.24 -39.78 -8.56
C ILE A 43 24.03 -38.47 -9.34
N GLU A 44 24.86 -38.21 -10.36
CA GLU A 44 24.74 -37.04 -11.23
C GLU A 44 23.37 -36.90 -11.95
N PRO A 45 22.80 -37.94 -12.59
CA PRO A 45 21.51 -37.82 -13.27
C PRO A 45 20.37 -37.58 -12.29
N ALA A 46 20.30 -38.31 -11.17
CA ALA A 46 19.27 -38.11 -10.16
C ALA A 46 19.33 -36.71 -9.53
N MET A 47 20.53 -36.20 -9.27
CA MET A 47 20.73 -34.84 -8.77
C MET A 47 20.35 -33.80 -9.83
N LYS A 48 20.76 -33.99 -11.09
CA LYS A 48 20.43 -33.09 -12.21
C LYS A 48 18.91 -33.04 -12.47
N ASP A 49 18.22 -34.16 -12.38
CA ASP A 49 16.77 -34.24 -12.53
C ASP A 49 16.07 -33.49 -11.40
N ALA A 50 16.55 -33.63 -10.16
CA ALA A 50 16.04 -32.86 -9.03
C ALA A 50 16.24 -31.33 -9.21
N PHE A 51 17.42 -30.90 -9.65
CA PHE A 51 17.68 -29.48 -9.95
C PHE A 51 16.84 -28.96 -11.11
N THR A 52 16.57 -29.77 -12.12
CA THR A 52 15.64 -29.43 -13.21
C THR A 52 14.24 -29.18 -12.65
N GLY A 53 13.72 -30.09 -11.82
CA GLY A 53 12.41 -29.91 -11.18
C GLY A 53 12.34 -28.68 -10.27
N TYR A 54 13.40 -28.38 -9.52
CA TYR A 54 13.47 -27.15 -8.72
C TYR A 54 13.51 -25.89 -9.60
N ALA A 55 14.23 -25.92 -10.72
CA ALA A 55 14.29 -24.79 -11.64
C ALA A 55 12.92 -24.53 -12.28
N GLU A 56 12.22 -25.58 -12.73
CA GLU A 56 10.85 -25.47 -13.26
C GLU A 56 9.90 -24.88 -12.23
N TYR A 57 9.89 -25.40 -11.00
CA TYR A 57 9.06 -24.87 -9.92
C TYR A 57 9.34 -23.38 -9.63
N LEU A 58 10.61 -22.98 -9.58
CA LEU A 58 10.99 -21.58 -9.32
C LEU A 58 10.61 -20.67 -10.49
N ASN A 59 10.73 -21.13 -11.74
CA ASN A 59 10.31 -20.39 -12.91
C ASN A 59 8.79 -20.17 -12.91
N ASP A 60 8.00 -21.22 -12.64
CA ASP A 60 6.54 -21.14 -12.55
C ASP A 60 6.10 -20.18 -11.43
N LEU A 61 6.76 -20.24 -10.28
CA LEU A 61 6.51 -19.32 -9.16
C LEU A 61 6.84 -17.87 -9.54
N ASN A 62 7.95 -17.65 -10.25
CA ASN A 62 8.35 -16.32 -10.70
C ASN A 62 7.36 -15.77 -11.75
N ASP A 63 6.94 -16.59 -12.70
CA ASP A 63 5.96 -16.20 -13.72
C ASP A 63 4.60 -15.85 -13.08
N LYS A 64 4.17 -16.63 -12.09
CA LYS A 64 2.98 -16.31 -11.30
C LYS A 64 3.16 -14.99 -10.54
N ARG A 65 4.29 -14.80 -9.86
CA ARG A 65 4.60 -13.55 -9.14
C ARG A 65 4.52 -12.34 -10.07
N GLU A 66 5.06 -12.42 -11.29
CA GLU A 66 4.99 -11.31 -12.26
C GLU A 66 3.56 -11.01 -12.71
N ARG A 67 2.69 -12.02 -12.86
CA ARG A 67 1.25 -11.80 -13.13
C ARG A 67 0.56 -11.12 -11.94
N VAL A 68 0.85 -11.55 -10.72
CA VAL A 68 0.33 -10.94 -9.48
C VAL A 68 0.78 -9.48 -9.34
N VAL A 69 2.05 -9.17 -9.61
CA VAL A 69 2.56 -7.78 -9.59
C VAL A 69 1.83 -6.92 -10.62
N LYS A 70 1.58 -7.43 -11.83
CA LYS A 70 0.81 -6.70 -12.85
C LYS A 70 -0.62 -6.42 -12.38
N ALA A 71 -1.32 -7.43 -11.86
CA ALA A 71 -2.67 -7.26 -11.31
C ALA A 71 -2.69 -6.24 -10.16
N SER A 72 -1.70 -6.30 -9.26
CA SER A 72 -1.54 -5.33 -8.17
C SER A 72 -1.39 -3.90 -8.67
N ARG A 73 -0.60 -3.68 -9.73
CA ARG A 73 -0.41 -2.35 -10.32
C ARG A 73 -1.69 -1.81 -10.96
N ASP A 74 -2.45 -2.67 -11.63
CA ASP A 74 -3.75 -2.31 -12.20
C ASP A 74 -4.74 -1.90 -11.09
N ILE A 75 -4.77 -2.63 -9.98
CA ILE A 75 -5.59 -2.26 -8.80
C ILE A 75 -5.14 -0.90 -8.27
N THR A 76 -3.84 -0.70 -7.97
CA THR A 76 -3.32 0.58 -7.47
C THR A 76 -3.72 1.74 -8.39
N MET A 77 -3.51 1.59 -9.70
CA MET A 77 -3.81 2.66 -10.66
C MET A 77 -5.29 3.04 -10.66
N ASN A 78 -6.20 2.08 -10.58
CA ASN A 78 -7.63 2.36 -10.66
C ASN A 78 -8.22 2.77 -9.30
N SER A 79 -7.72 2.26 -8.18
CA SER A 79 -8.04 2.77 -6.84
C SER A 79 -7.66 4.25 -6.70
N LYS A 80 -6.50 4.67 -7.23
CA LYS A 80 -6.13 6.09 -7.29
C LYS A 80 -7.13 6.94 -8.04
N LYS A 81 -7.67 6.45 -9.16
CA LYS A 81 -8.70 7.18 -9.92
C LYS A 81 -9.97 7.37 -9.09
N VAL A 82 -10.36 6.36 -8.29
CA VAL A 82 -11.48 6.48 -7.35
C VAL A 82 -11.18 7.55 -6.30
N ILE A 83 -10.00 7.52 -5.67
CA ILE A 83 -9.57 8.53 -4.67
C ILE A 83 -9.64 9.94 -5.27
N PHE A 84 -9.08 10.14 -6.47
CA PHE A 84 -9.15 11.42 -7.17
C PHE A 84 -10.57 11.84 -7.52
N GLN A 85 -11.46 10.89 -7.84
CA GLN A 85 -12.87 11.18 -8.10
C GLN A 85 -13.57 11.65 -6.82
N VAL A 86 -13.33 11.00 -5.68
CA VAL A 86 -13.89 11.41 -4.38
C VAL A 86 -13.44 12.81 -3.98
N HIS A 87 -12.16 13.17 -4.23
CA HIS A 87 -11.65 14.54 -3.96
C HIS A 87 -12.34 15.66 -4.73
N ARG A 88 -13.07 15.36 -5.82
CA ARG A 88 -13.85 16.35 -6.58
C ARG A 88 -15.19 16.69 -5.92
N MET A 89 -15.52 16.03 -4.82
CA MET A 89 -16.72 16.29 -4.03
C MET A 89 -16.69 17.71 -3.48
N SER A 90 -17.84 18.38 -3.59
CA SER A 90 -18.18 19.65 -2.96
C SER A 90 -19.57 19.55 -2.36
N LYS A 91 -19.98 20.58 -1.60
CA LYS A 91 -21.33 20.68 -1.05
C LYS A 91 -22.46 20.52 -2.08
N PHE A 92 -22.22 20.90 -3.35
CA PHE A 92 -23.25 20.95 -4.39
C PHE A 92 -23.37 19.67 -5.23
N ASN A 93 -22.29 18.91 -5.37
CA ASN A 93 -22.21 17.74 -6.25
C ASN A 93 -21.89 16.43 -5.50
N LYS A 94 -21.97 16.44 -4.16
CA LYS A 94 -21.58 15.32 -3.31
C LYS A 94 -22.23 13.99 -3.71
N VAL A 95 -23.54 13.98 -3.92
CA VAL A 95 -24.27 12.75 -4.25
C VAL A 95 -23.79 12.16 -5.58
N GLU A 96 -23.77 12.95 -6.64
CA GLU A 96 -23.34 12.52 -7.98
C GLU A 96 -21.89 12.03 -7.99
N VAL A 97 -20.98 12.78 -7.34
CA VAL A 97 -19.56 12.42 -7.28
C VAL A 97 -19.35 11.10 -6.55
N LEU A 98 -20.06 10.87 -5.44
CA LEU A 98 -19.93 9.65 -4.65
C LEU A 98 -20.59 8.45 -5.35
N GLU A 99 -21.76 8.61 -5.98
CA GLU A 99 -22.38 7.55 -6.78
C GLU A 99 -21.46 7.09 -7.92
N LYS A 100 -20.78 8.04 -8.57
CA LYS A 100 -19.78 7.72 -9.59
C LYS A 100 -18.57 7.00 -8.99
N ALA A 101 -18.04 7.49 -7.87
CA ALA A 101 -16.90 6.86 -7.20
C ALA A 101 -17.22 5.42 -6.74
N GLU A 102 -18.44 5.15 -6.28
CA GLU A 102 -18.90 3.81 -5.92
C GLU A 102 -18.98 2.87 -7.13
N LYS A 103 -19.48 3.37 -8.27
CA LYS A 103 -19.48 2.61 -9.54
C LYS A 103 -18.06 2.31 -10.01
N ASP A 104 -17.18 3.30 -9.94
CA ASP A 104 -15.77 3.13 -10.30
C ASP A 104 -15.08 2.13 -9.36
N LEU A 105 -15.38 2.17 -8.05
CA LEU A 105 -14.86 1.22 -7.05
C LEU A 105 -15.39 -0.20 -7.29
N ALA A 106 -16.69 -0.35 -7.60
CA ALA A 106 -17.26 -1.64 -7.97
C ALA A 106 -16.56 -2.21 -9.22
N ALA A 107 -16.28 -1.38 -10.23
CA ALA A 107 -15.50 -1.81 -11.39
C ALA A 107 -14.07 -2.23 -11.00
N VAL A 108 -13.44 -1.58 -10.01
CA VAL A 108 -12.14 -2.02 -9.49
C VAL A 108 -12.23 -3.43 -8.89
N THR A 109 -13.25 -3.67 -8.07
CA THR A 109 -13.53 -4.98 -7.47
C THR A 109 -13.75 -6.05 -8.55
N ASP A 110 -14.68 -5.80 -9.47
CA ASP A 110 -15.15 -6.81 -10.43
C ASP A 110 -14.12 -7.12 -11.52
N GLN A 111 -13.30 -6.13 -11.92
CA GLN A 111 -12.35 -6.31 -13.02
C GLN A 111 -10.94 -6.62 -12.53
N TYR A 112 -10.43 -5.86 -11.55
CA TYR A 112 -9.01 -5.92 -11.17
C TYR A 112 -8.77 -6.79 -9.94
N VAL A 113 -9.60 -6.65 -8.90
CA VAL A 113 -9.49 -7.52 -7.71
C VAL A 113 -9.87 -8.95 -8.07
N SER A 114 -10.93 -9.16 -8.86
CA SER A 114 -11.29 -10.51 -9.37
C SER A 114 -10.14 -11.17 -10.14
N ARG A 115 -9.38 -10.41 -10.94
CA ARG A 115 -8.21 -10.95 -11.64
C ARG A 115 -7.10 -11.37 -10.68
N LEU A 116 -6.84 -10.58 -9.66
CA LEU A 116 -5.87 -10.95 -8.61
C LEU A 116 -6.31 -12.22 -7.87
N VAL A 117 -7.58 -12.31 -7.48
CA VAL A 117 -8.16 -13.49 -6.82
C VAL A 117 -7.96 -14.74 -7.67
N LYS A 118 -8.15 -14.66 -9.00
CA LYS A 118 -7.96 -15.80 -9.91
C LYS A 118 -6.51 -16.27 -10.03
N GLU A 119 -5.54 -15.37 -9.89
CA GLU A 119 -4.10 -15.70 -9.94
C GLU A 119 -3.59 -16.32 -8.62
N LEU A 120 -4.30 -16.08 -7.51
CA LEU A 120 -3.94 -16.57 -6.18
C LEU A 120 -4.75 -17.83 -5.85
N GLN A 121 -4.09 -18.98 -5.72
CA GLN A 121 -4.73 -20.23 -5.34
C GLN A 121 -4.08 -20.86 -4.12
N GLY A 122 -4.88 -21.44 -3.24
CA GLY A 122 -4.44 -22.20 -2.07
C GLY A 122 -3.42 -21.46 -1.22
N THR A 123 -2.16 -21.84 -1.37
CA THR A 123 -1.03 -21.35 -0.57
C THR A 123 -0.44 -20.03 -1.02
N ASP A 124 -0.91 -19.48 -2.13
CA ASP A 124 -0.32 -18.30 -2.76
C ASP A 124 -0.55 -17.01 -1.97
N PHE A 125 -1.63 -16.93 -1.18
CA PHE A 125 -2.01 -15.72 -0.43
C PHE A 125 -0.89 -15.25 0.50
N TRP A 126 -0.22 -16.17 1.20
CA TRP A 126 0.90 -15.82 2.08
C TRP A 126 2.23 -15.74 1.33
N LYS A 127 2.50 -16.65 0.39
CA LYS A 127 3.76 -16.70 -0.37
C LYS A 127 3.98 -15.44 -1.22
N LEU A 128 2.91 -14.94 -1.83
CA LEU A 128 2.95 -13.82 -2.77
C LEU A 128 2.42 -12.52 -2.19
N ARG A 129 2.19 -12.43 -0.86
CA ARG A 129 1.66 -11.23 -0.19
C ARG A 129 2.38 -9.95 -0.61
N ARG A 130 3.71 -9.96 -0.59
CA ARG A 130 4.54 -8.80 -0.97
C ARG A 130 4.31 -8.32 -2.41
N ALA A 131 3.84 -9.19 -3.30
CA ALA A 131 3.60 -8.85 -4.70
C ALA A 131 2.28 -8.11 -4.94
N TYR A 132 1.25 -8.35 -4.10
CA TYR A 132 -0.07 -7.72 -4.25
C TYR A 132 -0.46 -6.72 -3.17
N SER A 133 0.23 -6.76 -2.03
CA SER A 133 -0.02 -5.92 -0.86
C SER A 133 -0.15 -4.43 -1.21
N PRO A 134 0.70 -3.82 -2.07
CA PRO A 134 0.53 -2.42 -2.48
C PRO A 134 -0.80 -2.13 -3.19
N GLY A 135 -1.30 -3.05 -4.02
CA GLY A 135 -2.59 -2.91 -4.69
C GLY A 135 -3.76 -2.99 -3.70
N ILE A 136 -3.69 -3.94 -2.76
CA ILE A 136 -4.72 -4.13 -1.76
C ILE A 136 -4.78 -2.97 -0.76
N GLN A 137 -3.64 -2.43 -0.31
CA GLN A 137 -3.63 -1.26 0.57
C GLN A 137 -4.31 -0.05 -0.08
N GLU A 138 -3.98 0.24 -1.34
CA GLU A 138 -4.61 1.35 -2.09
C GLU A 138 -6.12 1.10 -2.34
N TYR A 139 -6.53 -0.15 -2.55
CA TYR A 139 -7.94 -0.51 -2.65
C TYR A 139 -8.69 -0.29 -1.33
N VAL A 140 -8.10 -0.68 -0.20
CA VAL A 140 -8.66 -0.43 1.14
C VAL A 140 -8.79 1.07 1.37
N GLU A 141 -7.76 1.86 1.05
CA GLU A 141 -7.78 3.31 1.14
C GLU A 141 -8.94 3.90 0.32
N ALA A 142 -9.09 3.51 -0.95
CA ALA A 142 -10.18 3.98 -1.80
C ALA A 142 -11.57 3.60 -1.26
N ALA A 143 -11.74 2.36 -0.81
CA ALA A 143 -13.02 1.84 -0.30
C ALA A 143 -13.43 2.53 1.01
N THR A 144 -12.50 2.63 1.96
CA THR A 144 -12.73 3.30 3.25
C THR A 144 -12.95 4.81 3.07
N PHE A 145 -12.26 5.44 2.11
CA PHE A 145 -12.45 6.87 1.81
C PHE A 145 -13.83 7.15 1.24
N CYS A 146 -14.29 6.30 0.31
CA CYS A 146 -15.63 6.39 -0.26
C CYS A 146 -16.70 6.22 0.82
N CYS A 147 -16.59 5.16 1.65
CA CYS A 147 -17.52 4.89 2.75
C CYS A 147 -17.57 6.05 3.75
N PHE A 148 -16.42 6.57 4.19
CA PHE A 148 -16.40 7.71 5.09
C PHE A 148 -17.08 8.94 4.48
N CYS A 149 -16.81 9.27 3.21
CA CYS A 149 -17.42 10.44 2.58
C CYS A 149 -18.94 10.31 2.42
N LYS A 150 -19.44 9.09 2.20
CA LYS A 150 -20.86 8.80 2.03
C LYS A 150 -21.60 8.68 3.36
N ASN A 151 -21.08 7.88 4.29
CA ASN A 151 -21.76 7.45 5.51
C ASN A 151 -21.23 8.14 6.77
N GLY A 152 -20.01 8.69 6.73
CA GLY A 152 -19.34 9.27 7.90
C GLY A 152 -18.78 8.22 8.87
N THR A 153 -18.69 6.97 8.45
CA THR A 153 -18.25 5.83 9.26
C THR A 153 -17.05 5.12 8.64
N LEU A 154 -16.34 4.33 9.46
CA LEU A 154 -15.30 3.44 8.98
C LEU A 154 -15.95 2.21 8.32
N LEU A 155 -15.41 1.77 7.18
CA LEU A 155 -15.77 0.50 6.56
C LEU A 155 -14.92 -0.60 7.16
N GLU A 156 -15.53 -1.55 7.87
CA GLU A 156 -14.80 -2.58 8.61
C GLU A 156 -14.19 -3.65 7.69
N LEU A 157 -13.11 -4.29 8.15
CA LEU A 157 -12.41 -5.34 7.40
C LEU A 157 -13.35 -6.48 6.97
N ASP A 158 -14.25 -6.90 7.87
CA ASP A 158 -15.21 -7.96 7.59
C ASP A 158 -16.23 -7.54 6.53
N GLU A 159 -16.63 -6.27 6.52
CA GLU A 159 -17.52 -5.72 5.49
C GLU A 159 -16.83 -5.72 4.13
N ILE A 160 -15.57 -5.29 4.05
CA ILE A 160 -14.80 -5.34 2.80
C ILE A 160 -14.66 -6.79 2.33
N ASN A 161 -14.25 -7.70 3.22
CA ASN A 161 -14.07 -9.11 2.86
C ASN A 161 -15.37 -9.77 2.39
N LYS A 162 -16.53 -9.40 2.95
CA LYS A 162 -17.84 -9.87 2.46
C LYS A 162 -18.09 -9.48 0.99
N THR A 163 -17.64 -8.30 0.56
CA THR A 163 -17.75 -7.89 -0.86
C THR A 163 -16.87 -8.70 -1.80
N LEU A 164 -15.79 -9.31 -1.30
CA LEU A 164 -14.86 -10.11 -2.08
C LEU A 164 -15.25 -11.58 -2.15
N LEU A 165 -16.07 -12.08 -1.23
CA LEU A 165 -16.52 -13.49 -1.21
C LEU A 165 -17.08 -13.96 -2.57
N PRO A 166 -17.94 -13.21 -3.28
CA PRO A 166 -18.50 -13.65 -4.57
C PRO A 166 -17.47 -13.78 -5.69
N LEU A 167 -16.27 -13.21 -5.53
CA LEU A 167 -15.19 -13.30 -6.53
C LEU A 167 -14.44 -14.64 -6.47
N ASN A 168 -14.60 -15.38 -5.38
CA ASN A 168 -13.86 -16.60 -5.11
C ASN A 168 -14.58 -17.83 -5.68
N ASP A 169 -13.81 -18.83 -6.08
CA ASP A 169 -14.34 -20.14 -6.39
C ASP A 169 -14.86 -20.79 -5.09
N PRO A 170 -16.13 -21.24 -5.01
CA PRO A 170 -16.68 -21.90 -3.82
C PRO A 170 -15.91 -23.14 -3.36
N SER A 171 -15.13 -23.76 -4.25
CA SER A 171 -14.31 -24.94 -3.96
C SER A 171 -12.95 -24.60 -3.34
N LEU A 172 -12.56 -23.32 -3.30
CA LEU A 172 -11.28 -22.85 -2.80
C LEU A 172 -11.44 -22.01 -1.53
N HIS A 173 -10.37 -21.91 -0.75
CA HIS A 173 -10.32 -20.97 0.36
C HIS A 173 -10.37 -19.53 -0.19
N PRO A 174 -11.32 -18.69 0.25
CA PRO A 174 -11.49 -17.37 -0.30
C PRO A 174 -10.30 -16.47 0.03
N MET A 175 -9.91 -15.62 -0.91
CA MET A 175 -9.04 -14.50 -0.63
C MET A 175 -9.69 -13.59 0.40
N GLN A 176 -8.95 -13.31 1.47
CA GLN A 176 -9.30 -12.30 2.45
C GLN A 176 -8.17 -11.27 2.53
N ILE A 177 -8.55 -10.01 2.59
CA ILE A 177 -7.64 -8.95 3.00
C ILE A 177 -7.22 -9.26 4.44
N ASN A 178 -5.91 -9.34 4.65
CA ASN A 178 -5.37 -9.57 5.98
C ASN A 178 -5.36 -8.26 6.79
N VAL A 179 -5.33 -8.41 8.12
CA VAL A 179 -5.33 -7.29 9.06
C VAL A 179 -4.21 -6.30 8.77
N LEU A 180 -3.01 -6.77 8.44
CA LEU A 180 -1.86 -5.89 8.19
C LEU A 180 -2.09 -4.98 6.97
N ASP A 181 -2.55 -5.52 5.84
CA ASP A 181 -2.85 -4.71 4.64
C ASP A 181 -4.04 -3.75 4.88
N TYR A 182 -5.03 -4.16 5.66
CA TYR A 182 -6.12 -3.28 6.05
C TYR A 182 -5.63 -2.10 6.90
N LEU A 183 -4.85 -2.35 7.95
CA LEU A 183 -4.35 -1.29 8.82
C LEU A 183 -3.40 -0.34 8.09
N LEU A 184 -2.57 -0.85 7.17
CA LEU A 184 -1.67 -0.01 6.37
C LEU A 184 -2.42 0.87 5.37
N GLY A 185 -3.49 0.36 4.74
CA GLY A 185 -4.37 1.16 3.89
C GLY A 185 -5.21 2.17 4.69
N LEU A 186 -5.67 1.80 5.89
CA LEU A 186 -6.34 2.71 6.81
C LEU A 186 -5.43 3.85 7.28
N ALA A 187 -4.13 3.58 7.41
CA ALA A 187 -3.18 4.61 7.75
C ALA A 187 -3.00 5.62 6.58
N ASP A 188 -2.97 5.15 5.33
CA ASP A 188 -2.90 6.03 4.16
C ASP A 188 -4.18 6.88 3.99
N LEU A 189 -5.36 6.30 4.26
CA LEU A 189 -6.64 7.03 4.27
C LEU A 189 -6.55 8.35 5.06
N THR A 190 -5.85 8.37 6.18
CA THR A 190 -5.72 9.57 7.02
C THR A 190 -5.06 10.74 6.28
N GLY A 191 -4.14 10.44 5.36
CA GLY A 191 -3.51 11.43 4.49
C GLY A 191 -4.49 12.02 3.48
N GLU A 192 -5.37 11.20 2.89
CA GLU A 192 -6.39 11.68 1.96
C GLU A 192 -7.51 12.45 2.67
N LEU A 193 -7.89 12.01 3.87
CA LEU A 193 -8.83 12.74 4.72
C LEU A 193 -8.29 14.12 5.11
N MET A 194 -7.01 14.23 5.46
CA MET A 194 -6.36 15.52 5.68
C MET A 194 -6.42 16.41 4.44
N ARG A 195 -6.08 15.89 3.25
CA ARG A 195 -6.17 16.66 2.00
C ARG A 195 -7.59 17.16 1.76
N LEU A 196 -8.59 16.29 1.94
CA LEU A 196 -9.98 16.66 1.83
C LEU A 196 -10.35 17.75 2.83
N ALA A 197 -9.99 17.59 4.11
CA ALA A 197 -10.28 18.55 5.16
C ALA A 197 -9.69 19.94 4.85
N ILE A 198 -8.45 20.04 4.39
CA ILE A 198 -7.84 21.33 4.01
C ILE A 198 -8.61 22.00 2.86
N GLY A 199 -9.04 21.24 1.86
CA GLY A 199 -9.89 21.75 0.78
C GLY A 199 -11.24 22.26 1.31
N ARG A 200 -11.88 21.49 2.19
CA ARG A 200 -13.19 21.84 2.78
C ARG A 200 -13.10 23.06 3.72
N ILE A 201 -12.01 23.21 4.47
CA ILE A 201 -11.70 24.40 5.27
C ILE A 201 -11.64 25.63 4.38
N SER A 202 -10.96 25.51 3.22
CA SER A 202 -10.84 26.61 2.26
C SER A 202 -12.18 27.01 1.62
N ASP A 203 -13.10 26.04 1.47
CA ASP A 203 -14.47 26.25 1.00
C ASP A 203 -15.43 26.72 2.12
N GLY A 204 -14.94 26.94 3.34
CA GLY A 204 -15.74 27.40 4.50
C GLY A 204 -16.54 26.30 5.20
N GLU A 205 -16.34 25.03 4.86
CA GLU A 205 -17.05 23.87 5.43
C GLU A 205 -16.39 23.38 6.73
N LEU A 206 -16.29 24.26 7.73
CA LEU A 206 -15.56 24.01 8.99
C LEU A 206 -16.12 22.81 9.79
N GLU A 207 -17.44 22.66 9.86
CA GLU A 207 -18.06 21.54 10.58
C GLU A 207 -17.70 20.18 9.96
N PHE A 208 -17.57 20.12 8.64
CA PHE A 208 -17.20 18.88 7.96
C PHE A 208 -15.71 18.57 8.17
N ALA A 209 -14.86 19.59 8.15
CA ALA A 209 -13.44 19.45 8.49
C ALA A 209 -13.23 19.00 9.95
N GLU A 210 -14.04 19.48 10.89
CA GLU A 210 -14.00 19.03 12.28
C GLU A 210 -14.39 17.55 12.41
N LYS A 211 -15.42 17.10 11.69
CA LYS A 211 -15.79 15.67 11.63
C LYS A 211 -14.65 14.82 11.10
N ILE A 212 -13.97 15.27 10.04
CA ILE A 212 -12.78 14.59 9.51
C ILE A 212 -11.66 14.55 10.55
N CYS A 213 -11.38 15.68 11.20
CA CYS A 213 -10.35 15.77 12.25
C CYS A 213 -10.60 14.77 13.39
N LYS A 214 -11.84 14.71 13.88
CA LYS A 214 -12.25 13.75 14.91
C LYS A 214 -12.01 12.31 14.46
N PHE A 215 -12.46 11.96 13.25
CA PHE A 215 -12.30 10.62 12.71
C PHE A 215 -10.82 10.21 12.57
N VAL A 216 -9.97 11.07 12.02
CA VAL A 216 -8.53 10.81 11.91
C VAL A 216 -7.87 10.68 13.28
N ARG A 217 -8.29 11.50 14.26
CA ARG A 217 -7.80 11.43 15.65
C ARG A 217 -8.17 10.11 16.31
N ASP A 218 -9.38 9.62 16.10
CA ASP A 218 -9.84 8.36 16.66
C ASP A 218 -9.07 7.18 16.06
N ILE A 219 -8.83 7.17 14.73
CA ILE A 219 -7.95 6.17 14.08
C ILE A 219 -6.53 6.22 14.68
N TYR A 220 -5.95 7.41 14.81
CA TYR A 220 -4.60 7.57 15.36
C TYR A 220 -4.48 7.02 16.78
N ARG A 221 -5.49 7.27 17.62
CA ARG A 221 -5.52 6.76 19.01
C ARG A 221 -5.53 5.23 19.05
N GLU A 222 -6.40 4.61 18.27
CA GLU A 222 -6.50 3.14 18.23
C GLU A 222 -5.22 2.52 17.65
N LEU A 223 -4.69 3.07 16.54
CA LEU A 223 -3.44 2.57 15.96
C LEU A 223 -2.22 2.79 16.85
N THR A 224 -2.23 3.80 17.74
CA THR A 224 -1.16 3.98 18.74
C THR A 224 -1.05 2.78 19.69
N LEU A 225 -2.17 2.11 19.99
CA LEU A 225 -2.20 0.90 20.81
C LEU A 225 -1.75 -0.35 20.03
N VAL A 226 -2.04 -0.40 18.73
CA VAL A 226 -1.80 -1.58 17.89
C VAL A 226 -0.41 -1.58 17.26
N ALA A 227 0.09 -0.43 16.80
CA ALA A 227 1.35 -0.32 16.05
C ALA A 227 2.58 -0.94 16.75
N PRO A 228 2.74 -0.85 18.09
CA PRO A 228 3.83 -1.53 18.80
C PRO A 228 3.76 -3.06 18.76
N LEU A 229 2.56 -3.62 18.55
CA LEU A 229 2.31 -5.07 18.50
C LEU A 229 2.50 -5.67 17.10
N MET A 230 2.72 -4.83 16.08
CA MET A 230 2.85 -5.28 14.70
C MET A 230 4.27 -5.77 14.42
N ASP A 231 4.37 -6.92 13.75
CA ASP A 231 5.64 -7.41 13.20
C ASP A 231 6.14 -6.48 12.09
N ASP A 232 7.46 -6.30 11.99
CA ASP A 232 8.10 -5.44 10.98
C ASP A 232 7.51 -4.02 10.87
N ASN A 233 7.22 -3.37 12.02
CA ASN A 233 6.47 -2.10 12.12
C ASN A 233 7.13 -0.85 11.51
N SER A 234 8.22 -0.97 10.75
CA SER A 234 8.93 0.18 10.17
C SER A 234 8.05 1.06 9.27
N ASP A 235 7.21 0.43 8.44
CA ASP A 235 6.26 1.10 7.57
C ASP A 235 5.14 1.77 8.39
N MET A 236 4.55 1.02 9.34
CA MET A 236 3.54 1.55 10.24
C MET A 236 4.05 2.73 11.06
N LYS A 237 5.28 2.68 11.57
CA LYS A 237 5.90 3.79 12.32
C LYS A 237 5.95 5.07 11.49
N THR A 238 6.38 4.95 10.23
CA THR A 238 6.42 6.08 9.29
C THR A 238 5.01 6.61 9.03
N LYS A 239 4.04 5.72 8.83
CA LYS A 239 2.63 6.08 8.63
C LYS A 239 2.01 6.74 9.87
N MET A 240 2.35 6.31 11.08
CA MET A 240 1.93 6.95 12.33
C MET A 240 2.47 8.36 12.47
N ASP A 241 3.74 8.60 12.11
CA ASP A 241 4.31 9.95 12.09
C ASP A 241 3.57 10.85 11.09
N VAL A 242 3.29 10.34 9.88
CA VAL A 242 2.51 11.06 8.86
C VAL A 242 1.09 11.34 9.34
N MET A 243 0.45 10.40 10.02
CA MET A 243 -0.90 10.55 10.56
C MET A 243 -0.96 11.62 11.65
N LEU A 244 0.02 11.67 12.55
CA LEU A 244 0.12 12.74 13.54
C LEU A 244 0.26 14.11 12.86
N GLN A 245 1.12 14.22 11.84
CA GLN A 245 1.24 15.45 11.04
C GLN A 245 -0.08 15.81 10.33
N SER A 246 -0.84 14.81 9.91
CA SER A 246 -2.16 14.99 9.28
C SER A 246 -3.15 15.62 10.26
N VAL A 247 -3.25 15.11 11.48
CA VAL A 247 -4.09 15.70 12.55
C VAL A 247 -3.69 17.15 12.82
N MET A 248 -2.40 17.40 13.05
CA MET A 248 -1.89 18.74 13.36
C MET A 248 -2.20 19.75 12.25
N LYS A 249 -2.11 19.34 10.98
CA LYS A 249 -2.41 20.22 9.84
C LYS A 249 -3.88 20.62 9.81
N ILE A 250 -4.80 19.67 10.04
CA ILE A 250 -6.24 19.95 10.03
C ILE A 250 -6.59 20.90 11.19
N GLU A 251 -6.07 20.64 12.39
CA GLU A 251 -6.31 21.45 13.58
C GLU A 251 -5.78 22.88 13.41
N ASN A 252 -4.53 23.02 12.96
CA ASN A 252 -3.92 24.34 12.73
C ASN A 252 -4.66 25.15 11.66
N ALA A 253 -5.07 24.51 10.57
CA ALA A 253 -5.84 25.18 9.52
C ALA A 253 -7.21 25.65 10.04
N SER A 254 -7.90 24.82 10.82
CA SER A 254 -9.19 25.16 11.43
C SER A 254 -9.07 26.33 12.42
N LEU A 255 -8.04 26.31 13.27
CA LEU A 255 -7.76 27.38 14.24
C LEU A 255 -7.34 28.70 13.58
N ALA A 256 -6.62 28.64 12.46
CA ALA A 256 -6.22 29.83 11.73
C ALA A 256 -7.44 30.57 11.16
N LEU A 257 -8.39 29.85 10.53
CA LEU A 257 -9.61 30.47 10.02
C LEU A 257 -10.51 31.03 11.13
N ASN A 258 -10.62 30.36 12.28
CA ASN A 258 -11.42 30.88 13.39
C ASN A 258 -10.86 32.17 14.02
N ARG A 259 -9.54 32.41 13.91
CA ARG A 259 -8.90 33.61 14.47
C ARG A 259 -8.92 34.83 13.54
N ILE A 260 -9.05 34.64 12.23
CA ILE A 260 -9.09 35.75 11.25
C ILE A 260 -10.29 36.68 11.49
N PRO A 261 -11.53 36.20 11.70
CA PRO A 261 -12.68 37.05 12.00
C PRO A 261 -12.50 37.83 13.31
N GLN A 262 -11.91 37.22 14.34
CA GLN A 262 -11.70 37.84 15.66
C GLN A 262 -10.76 39.06 15.56
N LEU A 263 -9.67 38.93 14.79
CA LEU A 263 -8.71 40.02 14.58
C LEU A 263 -9.27 41.14 13.70
N CYS A 264 -10.12 40.81 12.70
CA CYS A 264 -10.79 41.84 11.89
C CYS A 264 -11.81 42.65 12.71
N HIS A 265 -12.49 42.01 13.67
CA HIS A 265 -13.41 42.69 14.58
C HIS A 265 -12.68 43.57 15.61
N ASP A 266 -11.54 43.11 16.12
CA ASP A 266 -10.73 43.85 17.10
C ASP A 266 -9.91 45.00 16.47
N HIS A 267 -9.75 45.03 15.15
CA HIS A 267 -8.98 46.07 14.43
C HIS A 267 -9.84 46.93 13.49
N GLY A 268 -11.17 46.80 13.51
CA GLY A 268 -12.08 47.70 12.82
C GLY A 268 -11.93 47.75 11.29
N VAL A 269 -11.38 46.70 10.66
CA VAL A 269 -11.21 46.65 9.21
C VAL A 269 -12.47 46.04 8.58
N PHE A 270 -13.45 46.89 8.30
CA PHE A 270 -14.59 46.53 7.44
C PHE A 270 -14.13 46.48 5.99
N PHE A 271 -14.15 45.31 5.36
CA PHE A 271 -14.20 45.21 3.91
C PHE A 271 -15.63 45.58 3.47
N VAL A 272 -15.77 46.80 2.95
CA VAL A 272 -16.97 47.27 2.22
C VAL A 272 -16.88 46.68 0.80
N PRO A 273 -18.00 46.19 0.23
CA PRO A 273 -18.03 45.29 -0.95
C PRO A 273 -17.42 45.86 -2.23
#